data_AF-A0A7C6F2C2-F1
#
_entry.id   AF-A0A7C6F2C2-F1
#
_cell.length_a   1.000
_cell.length_b   1.000
_cell.length_c   1.000
_cell.angle_alpha   90.00
_cell.angle_beta   90.00
_cell.angle_gamma   90.00
#
_symmetry.space_group_name_H-M   'P 1'
#
loop_
_entity.id
_entity.type
_entity.pdbx_description
1 polymer ?
#
loop_
_entity_poly.entity_id
_entity_poly.type
_entity_poly.pdbx_seq_one_letter_code
_entity_poly.pdbx_strand_id
1 'polypeptide(L)'
;MSHRIFITQSLTATLFICMISAFFEVPLRAETSGESKEMQAVMWRSPSPGDVRLGGEIGRRIQVTIENNILQLDIERDFLSPFRKRDKKDGYVGLGKLLDSIVRLAAHTQDRRLIELKTRITSEIRSLQEEDGYVGLMEPGSR
;
A
#
# COMPACT_ATOMS: atom_id res chain seq x y z
N MET A 1 -75.38 -13.95 21.94
CA MET A 1 -76.04 -14.72 20.85
C MET A 1 -76.48 -13.74 19.77
N SER A 2 -76.26 -14.13 18.51
CA SER A 2 -76.80 -13.56 17.26
C SER A 2 -75.79 -12.82 16.39
N HIS A 3 -75.11 -13.61 15.55
CA HIS A 3 -74.43 -13.18 14.34
C HIS A 3 -75.45 -12.70 13.30
N ARG A 4 -75.19 -11.57 12.64
CA ARG A 4 -75.79 -11.24 11.35
C ARG A 4 -74.71 -10.78 10.39
N ILE A 5 -74.38 -11.68 9.48
CA ILE A 5 -73.61 -11.49 8.26
C ILE A 5 -74.53 -10.76 7.27
N PHE A 6 -74.09 -9.61 6.74
CA PHE A 6 -74.71 -8.99 5.57
C PHE A 6 -73.76 -9.16 4.38
N ILE A 7 -74.18 -10.00 3.45
CA ILE A 7 -73.72 -10.05 2.07
C ILE A 7 -74.60 -9.04 1.31
N THR A 8 -74.02 -8.16 0.49
CA THR A 8 -74.49 -7.72 -0.86
C THR A 8 -73.86 -6.39 -1.28
N GLN A 9 -73.76 -6.19 -2.61
CA GLN A 9 -73.05 -5.16 -3.40
C GLN A 9 -71.60 -5.56 -3.74
N SER A 10 -71.28 -6.39 -4.75
CA SER A 10 -71.82 -6.62 -6.10
C SER A 10 -71.90 -5.38 -7.00
N LEU A 11 -71.00 -5.36 -8.00
CA LEU A 11 -71.14 -4.71 -9.30
C LEU A 11 -70.94 -3.18 -9.40
N THR A 12 -69.84 -2.63 -8.88
CA THR A 12 -69.34 -1.31 -9.35
C THR A 12 -67.82 -1.18 -9.45
N ALA A 13 -67.04 -2.21 -9.11
CA ALA A 13 -65.58 -2.08 -8.98
C ALA A 13 -64.76 -2.62 -10.17
N THR A 14 -65.38 -3.19 -11.20
CA THR A 14 -64.63 -3.82 -12.30
C THR A 14 -64.38 -2.90 -13.49
N LEU A 15 -65.13 -1.79 -13.63
CA LEU A 15 -64.92 -0.84 -14.74
C LEU A 15 -63.88 0.25 -14.45
N PHE A 16 -63.42 0.39 -13.20
CA PHE A 16 -62.44 1.42 -12.84
C PHE A 16 -60.98 0.99 -13.08
N ILE A 17 -60.74 -0.32 -13.24
CA ILE A 17 -59.38 -0.88 -13.33
C ILE A 17 -58.83 -0.80 -14.77
N CYS A 18 -59.67 -0.67 -15.79
CA CYS A 18 -59.23 -0.61 -17.20
C CYS A 18 -58.98 0.80 -17.75
N MET A 19 -59.16 1.87 -16.97
CA MET A 19 -58.93 3.27 -17.42
C MET A 19 -57.74 3.95 -16.75
N ILE A 20 -56.95 3.23 -15.94
CA ILE A 20 -55.65 3.69 -15.39
C ILE A 20 -54.48 2.96 -16.10
N SER A 21 -54.74 2.36 -17.25
CA SER A 21 -53.73 1.65 -18.07
C SER A 21 -53.20 2.48 -19.25
N ALA A 22 -53.54 3.78 -19.33
CA ALA A 22 -53.23 4.59 -20.51
C ALA A 22 -52.31 5.81 -20.30
N PHE A 23 -51.77 6.07 -19.10
CA PHE A 23 -51.02 7.32 -18.87
C PHE A 23 -49.72 7.24 -18.05
N PHE A 24 -49.18 6.04 -17.81
CA PHE A 24 -47.80 5.94 -17.35
C PHE A 24 -47.10 4.86 -18.17
N GLU A 25 -46.61 5.26 -19.35
CA GLU A 25 -45.32 4.75 -19.79
C GLU A 25 -44.34 5.09 -18.66
N VAL A 26 -44.12 4.14 -17.76
CA VAL A 26 -42.91 4.12 -16.96
C VAL A 26 -41.81 3.96 -18.00
N PRO A 27 -40.97 4.97 -18.27
CA PRO A 27 -39.81 4.71 -19.08
C PRO A 27 -39.03 3.68 -18.28
N LEU A 28 -38.90 2.47 -18.84
CA LEU A 28 -37.93 1.50 -18.39
C LEU A 28 -36.55 2.07 -18.73
N ARG A 29 -36.16 3.14 -18.04
CA ARG A 29 -34.78 3.58 -17.99
C ARG A 29 -34.11 2.52 -17.15
N ALA A 30 -33.58 1.51 -17.83
CA ALA A 30 -32.49 0.74 -17.28
C ALA A 30 -31.48 1.77 -16.78
N GLU A 31 -31.38 1.92 -15.46
CA GLU A 31 -30.19 2.49 -14.85
C GLU A 31 -29.06 1.53 -15.19
N THR A 32 -28.50 1.71 -16.39
CA THR A 32 -27.30 1.03 -16.81
C THR A 32 -26.18 1.55 -15.92
N SER A 33 -25.93 0.83 -14.83
CA SER A 33 -24.58 0.53 -14.32
C SER A 33 -23.63 1.73 -14.18
N GLY A 34 -24.16 2.88 -13.73
CA GLY A 34 -23.35 4.07 -13.43
C GLY A 34 -22.69 4.02 -12.05
N GLU A 35 -23.26 3.27 -11.11
CA GLU A 35 -22.73 3.15 -9.73
C GLU A 35 -21.42 2.33 -9.65
N SER A 36 -20.99 1.72 -10.76
CA SER A 36 -19.88 0.75 -10.74
C SER A 36 -18.47 1.38 -10.76
N LYS A 37 -18.30 2.64 -11.16
CA LYS A 37 -16.96 3.28 -11.21
C LYS A 37 -16.67 4.20 -10.04
N GLU A 38 -17.65 4.96 -9.56
CA GLU A 38 -17.44 5.87 -8.42
C GLU A 38 -17.33 5.11 -7.10
N MET A 39 -18.05 4.01 -6.94
CA MET A 39 -17.97 3.17 -5.73
C MET A 39 -16.73 2.25 -5.72
N GLN A 40 -16.16 1.94 -6.90
CA GLN A 40 -14.83 1.32 -7.02
C GLN A 40 -13.69 2.29 -6.73
N ALA A 41 -13.98 3.59 -6.65
CA ALA A 41 -13.05 4.62 -6.21
C ALA A 41 -13.24 4.98 -4.73
N VAL A 42 -13.72 4.05 -3.89
CA VAL A 42 -13.25 4.02 -2.49
C VAL A 42 -11.76 3.72 -2.55
N MET A 43 -11.00 4.79 -2.77
CA MET A 43 -9.57 4.84 -3.01
C MET A 43 -8.85 4.02 -1.94
N TRP A 44 -8.49 2.78 -2.28
CA TRP A 44 -7.67 1.95 -1.41
C TRP A 44 -6.32 2.66 -1.22
N ARG A 45 -6.08 3.13 0.00
CA ARG A 45 -4.79 3.70 0.40
C ARG A 45 -4.07 2.64 1.22
N SER A 46 -2.88 2.24 0.75
CA SER A 46 -2.01 1.39 1.56
C SER A 46 -1.70 2.12 2.88
N PRO A 47 -1.80 1.46 4.04
CA PRO A 47 -1.36 2.06 5.29
C PRO A 47 0.14 2.36 5.23
N SER A 48 0.57 3.38 5.97
CA SER A 48 2.00 3.62 6.20
C SER A 48 2.58 2.44 7.00
N PRO A 49 3.85 2.05 6.81
CA PRO A 49 4.46 0.98 7.60
C PRO A 49 4.36 1.17 9.12
N GLY A 50 4.37 2.43 9.59
CA GLY A 50 4.24 2.77 11.01
C GLY A 50 2.81 2.69 11.56
N ASP A 51 1.79 2.68 10.68
CA ASP A 51 0.38 2.56 11.07
C ASP A 51 -0.02 1.11 11.35
N VAL A 52 0.83 0.16 10.97
CA VAL A 52 0.61 -1.28 11.13
C VAL A 52 1.52 -1.82 12.23
N ARG A 53 0.96 -2.60 13.17
CA ARG A 53 1.73 -3.33 14.19
C ARG A 53 1.70 -4.81 13.88
N LEU A 54 2.87 -5.42 13.75
CA LEU A 54 3.01 -6.85 13.45
C LEU A 54 3.49 -7.59 14.71
N GLY A 55 2.70 -8.59 15.12
CA GLY A 55 3.02 -9.50 16.22
C GLY A 55 3.19 -10.94 15.75
N GLY A 56 3.12 -11.89 16.69
CA GLY A 56 3.21 -13.32 16.40
C GLY A 56 4.49 -13.70 15.64
N GLU A 57 4.38 -14.64 14.72
CA GLU A 57 5.54 -15.14 13.96
C GLU A 57 6.15 -14.09 13.02
N ILE A 58 5.33 -13.21 12.42
CA ILE A 58 5.84 -12.16 11.53
C ILE A 58 6.63 -11.12 12.33
N GLY A 59 6.10 -10.66 13.46
CA GLY A 59 6.83 -9.77 14.38
C GLY A 59 8.12 -10.40 14.88
N ARG A 60 8.09 -11.69 15.25
CA ARG A 60 9.30 -12.43 15.65
C ARG A 60 10.36 -12.47 14.54
N ARG A 61 9.96 -12.74 13.29
CA ARG A 61 10.87 -12.76 12.14
C ARG A 61 11.48 -11.39 11.83
N ILE A 62 10.70 -10.33 12.00
CA ILE A 62 11.22 -8.96 11.91
C ILE A 62 12.32 -8.75 12.96
N GLN A 63 12.06 -9.09 14.22
CA GLN A 63 13.05 -8.91 15.28
C GLN A 63 14.32 -9.74 15.04
N VAL A 64 14.18 -11.00 14.66
CA VAL A 64 15.34 -11.86 14.33
C VAL A 64 16.15 -11.28 13.17
N THR A 65 15.48 -10.74 12.14
CA THR A 65 16.17 -10.11 11.00
C THR A 65 16.96 -8.88 11.44
N ILE A 66 16.40 -8.08 12.36
CA ILE A 66 17.07 -6.90 12.88
C ILE A 66 18.29 -7.31 13.72
N GLU A 67 18.09 -8.14 14.74
CA GLU A 67 19.11 -8.45 15.75
C GLU A 67 20.24 -9.32 15.20
N ASN A 68 19.90 -10.36 14.44
CA ASN A 68 20.85 -11.40 14.09
C ASN A 68 21.46 -11.20 12.70
N ASN A 69 20.82 -10.37 11.85
CA ASN A 69 21.31 -10.10 10.51
C ASN A 69 21.77 -8.67 10.40
N ILE A 70 20.84 -7.70 10.36
CA ILE A 70 21.17 -6.31 10.01
C ILE A 70 22.18 -5.69 10.97
N LEU A 71 21.97 -5.84 12.28
CA LEU A 71 22.83 -5.23 13.30
C LEU A 71 24.15 -5.98 13.51
N GLN A 72 24.33 -7.14 12.88
CA GLN A 72 25.59 -7.89 12.89
C GLN A 72 26.46 -7.60 11.66
N LEU A 73 25.94 -6.85 10.67
CA LEU A 73 26.70 -6.53 9.45
C LEU A 73 27.82 -5.55 9.75
N ASP A 74 29.00 -5.82 9.17
CA ASP A 74 30.09 -4.86 9.11
C ASP A 74 29.88 -3.91 7.91
N ILE A 75 29.01 -2.92 8.13
CA ILE A 75 28.58 -1.97 7.09
C ILE A 75 29.77 -1.20 6.50
N GLU A 76 30.76 -0.89 7.32
CA GLU A 76 31.93 -0.14 6.88
C GLU A 76 32.80 -0.95 5.93
N ARG A 77 33.12 -2.18 6.32
CA ARG A 77 33.97 -3.06 5.51
C ARG A 77 33.26 -3.53 4.25
N ASP A 78 32.05 -4.05 4.41
CA ASP A 78 31.40 -4.84 3.36
C ASP A 78 30.62 -3.96 2.38
N PHE A 79 30.11 -2.81 2.83
CA PHE A 79 29.20 -2.00 2.03
C PHE A 79 29.73 -0.61 1.68
N LEU A 80 30.37 0.11 2.61
CA LEU A 80 30.81 1.50 2.37
C LEU A 80 32.22 1.61 1.78
N SER A 81 33.15 0.75 2.20
CA SER A 81 34.54 0.73 1.71
C SER A 81 34.64 0.72 0.16
N PRO A 82 33.83 -0.08 -0.58
CA PRO A 82 33.85 -0.06 -2.03
C PRO A 82 33.53 1.32 -2.66
N PHE A 83 32.61 2.09 -2.07
CA PHE A 83 32.25 3.44 -2.55
C PHE A 83 33.34 4.48 -2.27
N ARG A 84 34.21 4.24 -1.28
CA ARG A 84 35.37 5.10 -1.02
C ARG A 84 36.50 4.82 -2.02
N LYS A 85 36.74 3.55 -2.33
CA LYS A 85 37.83 3.13 -3.23
C LYS A 85 37.57 3.47 -4.70
N ARG A 86 36.33 3.25 -5.17
CA ARG A 86 35.90 3.47 -6.57
C ARG A 86 36.87 2.90 -7.62
N ASP A 87 37.44 1.74 -7.33
CA ASP A 87 38.51 1.11 -8.12
C ASP A 87 38.01 -0.05 -8.98
N LYS A 88 36.68 -0.12 -9.21
CA LYS A 88 36.06 -1.24 -9.89
C LYS A 88 35.80 -0.94 -11.36
N LYS A 89 35.92 -1.98 -12.18
CA LYS A 89 35.48 -1.96 -13.59
C LYS A 89 34.03 -2.42 -13.74
N ASP A 90 33.57 -3.24 -12.81
CA ASP A 90 32.20 -3.72 -12.67
C ASP A 90 31.93 -4.07 -11.20
N GLY A 91 30.68 -4.39 -10.85
CA GLY A 91 30.41 -5.05 -9.58
C GLY A 91 29.10 -4.67 -8.92
N TYR A 92 28.79 -5.45 -7.88
CA TYR A 92 27.57 -5.33 -7.11
C TYR A 92 27.85 -5.55 -5.62
N VAL A 93 27.49 -4.56 -4.80
CA VAL A 93 27.64 -4.58 -3.34
C VAL A 93 26.29 -4.65 -2.61
N GLY A 94 25.19 -4.31 -3.30
CA GLY A 94 23.84 -4.44 -2.72
C GLY A 94 23.47 -3.41 -1.64
N LEU A 95 24.29 -2.36 -1.43
CA LEU A 95 24.02 -1.32 -0.42
C LEU A 95 22.65 -0.66 -0.60
N GLY A 96 22.21 -0.39 -1.83
CA GLY A 96 20.89 0.21 -2.07
C GLY A 96 19.72 -0.66 -1.54
N LYS A 97 19.79 -1.99 -1.73
CA LYS A 97 18.76 -2.91 -1.23
C LYS A 97 18.81 -3.04 0.29
N LEU A 98 20.01 -3.06 0.85
CA LEU A 98 20.19 -3.07 2.29
C LEU A 98 19.61 -1.79 2.92
N LEU A 99 19.94 -0.62 2.37
CA LEU A 99 19.44 0.66 2.85
C LEU A 99 17.92 0.76 2.75
N ASP A 100 17.30 0.34 1.63
CA ASP A 100 15.83 0.29 1.50
C ASP A 100 15.19 -0.60 2.58
N SER A 101 15.79 -1.76 2.84
CA SER A 101 15.33 -2.68 3.90
C SER A 101 15.41 -2.02 5.29
N ILE A 102 16.53 -1.38 5.60
CA ILE A 102 16.73 -0.67 6.88
C ILE A 102 15.72 0.47 7.02
N VAL A 103 15.49 1.26 5.96
CA VAL A 103 14.53 2.37 5.96
C VAL A 103 13.11 1.87 6.25
N ARG A 104 12.67 0.81 5.59
CA ARG A 104 11.33 0.23 5.79
C ARG A 104 11.16 -0.33 7.20
N LEU A 105 12.16 -1.04 7.69
CA LEU A 105 12.14 -1.58 9.05
C LEU A 105 12.17 -0.48 10.10
N ALA A 106 13.01 0.54 9.94
CA ALA A 106 13.04 1.71 10.82
C ALA A 106 11.69 2.43 10.86
N ALA A 107 11.02 2.59 9.71
CA ALA A 107 9.70 3.20 9.64
C ALA A 107 8.63 2.36 10.35
N HIS A 108 8.70 1.03 10.23
CA HIS A 108 7.75 0.12 10.86
C HIS A 108 7.96 -0.05 12.37
N THR A 109 9.21 -0.24 12.82
CA THR A 109 9.51 -0.59 14.23
C THR A 109 9.87 0.61 15.09
N GLN A 110 10.23 1.73 14.49
CA GLN A 110 10.79 2.91 15.18
C GLN A 110 12.05 2.58 16.02
N ASP A 111 12.77 1.52 15.66
CA ASP A 111 14.03 1.14 16.32
C ASP A 111 15.09 2.22 16.06
N ARG A 112 15.53 2.88 17.15
CA ARG A 112 16.52 3.96 17.09
C ARG A 112 17.82 3.53 16.44
N ARG A 113 18.26 2.28 16.64
CA ARG A 113 19.51 1.75 16.06
C ARG A 113 19.43 1.71 14.53
N LEU A 114 18.26 1.35 13.98
CA LEU A 114 18.05 1.36 12.53
C LEU A 114 17.92 2.78 11.98
N ILE A 115 17.32 3.69 12.74
CA ILE A 115 17.23 5.11 12.37
C ILE A 115 18.62 5.75 12.33
N GLU A 116 19.46 5.48 13.32
CA GLU A 116 20.84 5.93 13.36
C GLU A 116 21.64 5.31 12.21
N LEU A 117 21.48 4.01 11.98
CA LEU A 117 22.18 3.30 10.91
C LEU A 117 21.82 3.84 9.52
N LYS A 118 20.54 4.01 9.18
CA LYS A 118 20.15 4.60 7.89
C LYS A 118 20.70 6.02 7.74
N THR A 119 20.70 6.80 8.82
CA THR A 119 21.17 8.19 8.80
C THR A 119 22.67 8.24 8.53
N ARG A 120 23.45 7.37 9.20
CA ARG A 120 24.89 7.21 8.94
C ARG A 120 25.16 6.82 7.49
N ILE A 121 24.52 5.76 7.00
CA ILE A 121 24.73 5.27 5.62
C ILE A 121 24.40 6.37 4.61
N THR A 122 23.25 7.04 4.75
CA THR A 122 22.85 8.11 3.82
C THR A 122 23.80 9.30 3.88
N SER A 123 24.28 9.67 5.07
CA SER A 123 25.26 10.75 5.23
C SER A 123 26.59 10.41 4.54
N GLU A 124 27.11 9.21 4.76
CA GLU A 124 28.36 8.74 4.14
C GLU A 124 28.22 8.71 2.61
N ILE A 125 27.15 8.11 2.09
CA ILE A 125 26.94 8.02 0.65
C ILE A 125 26.76 9.40 0.01
N ARG A 126 26.07 10.33 0.69
CA ARG A 126 25.98 11.71 0.23
C ARG A 126 27.34 12.40 0.21
N SER A 127 28.20 12.15 1.19
CA SER A 127 29.57 12.70 1.20
C SER A 127 30.46 12.13 0.09
N LEU A 128 30.10 10.94 -0.40
CA LEU A 128 30.74 10.25 -1.51
C LEU A 128 30.01 10.47 -2.85
N GLN A 129 29.07 11.41 -2.93
CA GLN A 129 28.50 11.79 -4.21
C GLN A 129 29.46 12.75 -4.93
N GLU A 130 29.74 12.48 -6.20
CA GLU A 130 30.52 13.39 -7.04
C GLU A 130 29.67 14.57 -7.53
N GLU A 131 30.32 15.61 -8.09
CA GLU A 131 29.64 16.86 -8.50
C GLU A 131 28.57 16.64 -9.58
N ASP A 132 28.75 15.64 -10.43
CA ASP A 132 27.80 15.22 -11.46
C ASP A 132 26.64 14.38 -10.90
N GLY A 133 26.66 14.10 -9.60
CA GLY A 133 25.69 13.28 -8.90
C GLY A 133 26.03 11.79 -8.86
N TYR A 134 27.16 11.35 -9.42
CA TYR A 134 27.55 9.94 -9.44
C TYR A 134 27.73 9.38 -8.03
N VAL A 135 27.08 8.24 -7.81
CA VAL A 135 27.21 7.41 -6.60
C VAL A 135 27.38 5.97 -7.04
N GLY A 136 28.59 5.45 -6.93
CA GLY A 136 28.88 4.10 -7.36
C GLY A 136 30.30 3.65 -7.06
N LEU A 137 30.62 2.48 -7.57
CA LEU A 137 31.85 1.75 -7.27
C LEU A 137 32.89 1.86 -8.39
N MET A 138 32.47 2.35 -9.55
CA MET A 138 33.24 2.20 -10.77
C MET A 138 34.21 3.36 -10.95
N GLU A 139 35.40 3.03 -11.47
CA GLU A 139 36.37 4.03 -11.90
C GLU A 139 35.77 4.88 -13.04
N PRO A 140 36.16 6.17 -13.21
CA PRO A 140 35.52 7.06 -14.18
C PRO A 140 35.37 6.51 -15.61
N GLY A 141 36.34 5.73 -16.10
CA GLY A 141 36.29 5.14 -17.44
C GLY A 141 35.36 3.93 -17.59
N SER A 142 34.80 3.42 -16.49
CA SER A 142 33.96 2.21 -16.46
C SER A 142 32.52 2.49 -15.99
N ARG A 143 32.11 3.76 -15.89
CA ARG A 143 30.79 4.17 -15.39
C ARG A 143 29.74 4.21 -16.49
#